data_AF-A0A3C0EFB4-F1
#
_entry.id   AF-A0A3C0EFB4-F1
#
_cell.length_a   1.000
_cell.length_b   1.000
_cell.length_c   1.000
_cell.angle_alpha   90.00
_cell.angle_beta   90.00
_cell.angle_gamma   90.00
#
_symmetry.space_group_name_H-M   'P 1'
#
loop_
_entity.id
_entity.type
_entity.pdbx_description
1 polymer ?
#
loop_
_entity_poly.entity_id
_entity_poly.type
_entity_poly.pdbx_seq_one_letter_code
_entity_poly.pdbx_strand_id
1 'polypeptide(L)'
;MLKYRFPMVLDMPEEPLFDVDMIQKDLKLALDAGAELKVPLPTTAITNQFLNAAQGMGLADKDFVILFDILRRLAGGAPEQ
;
A
#
# COMPACT_ATOMS: atom_id res chain seq x y z
N MET A 1 -12.64 5.94 -4.34
CA MET A 1 -11.34 5.23 -4.49
C MET A 1 -11.30 4.36 -5.74
N LEU A 2 -12.10 3.30 -5.87
CA LEU A 2 -11.98 2.35 -6.99
C LEU A 2 -12.10 2.98 -8.39
N LYS A 3 -13.13 3.79 -8.68
CA LYS A 3 -13.27 4.46 -9.99
C LYS A 3 -12.05 5.30 -10.42
N TYR A 4 -11.33 5.86 -9.44
CA TYR A 4 -10.20 6.75 -9.69
C TYR A 4 -8.86 5.99 -9.72
N ARG A 5 -8.63 5.07 -8.77
CA ARG A 5 -7.35 4.35 -8.60
C ARG A 5 -7.28 3.02 -9.35
N PHE A 6 -8.41 2.36 -9.63
CA PHE A 6 -8.40 1.04 -10.27
C PHE A 6 -7.77 1.05 -11.68
N PRO A 7 -8.00 2.06 -12.55
CA PRO A 7 -7.30 2.13 -13.83
C PRO A 7 -5.77 2.10 -13.70
N MET A 8 -5.23 2.67 -12.61
CA MET A 8 -3.78 2.69 -12.33
C MET A 8 -3.21 1.33 -11.91
N VAL A 9 -4.07 0.38 -11.55
CA VAL A 9 -3.63 -1.02 -11.35
C VAL A 9 -3.32 -1.66 -12.69
N LEU A 10 -4.10 -1.35 -13.72
CA LEU A 10 -3.93 -1.92 -15.07
C LEU A 10 -2.87 -1.17 -15.89
N ASP A 11 -2.72 0.13 -15.64
CA ASP A 11 -1.79 1.02 -16.31
C ASP A 11 -1.08 1.89 -15.24
N MET A 12 -0.02 1.31 -14.65
CA MET A 12 0.73 1.93 -13.56
C MET A 12 1.39 3.22 -14.05
N PRO A 13 1.19 4.37 -13.38
CA PRO A 13 1.82 5.61 -13.79
C PRO A 13 3.34 5.54 -13.61
N GLU A 14 4.08 6.17 -14.52
CA GLU A 14 5.55 6.27 -14.43
C GLU A 14 5.97 7.11 -13.23
N GLU A 15 5.29 8.25 -13.02
CA GLU A 15 5.42 9.07 -11.82
C GLU A 15 4.28 8.77 -10.84
N PRO A 16 4.58 8.40 -9.58
CA PRO A 16 3.55 8.11 -8.60
C PRO A 16 2.77 9.39 -8.24
N LEU A 17 1.45 9.29 -8.18
CA LEU A 17 0.63 10.37 -7.63
C LEU A 17 0.73 10.37 -6.09
N PHE A 18 0.92 9.19 -5.51
CA PHE A 18 1.18 9.00 -4.10
C PHE A 18 1.89 7.66 -3.89
N ASP A 19 3.18 7.72 -3.57
CA ASP A 19 4.01 6.51 -3.45
C ASP A 19 3.75 5.72 -2.16
N VAL A 20 4.37 4.55 -2.06
CA VAL A 20 4.27 3.66 -0.89
C VAL A 20 4.82 4.33 0.36
N ASP A 21 5.94 5.05 0.28
CA ASP A 21 6.55 5.72 1.44
C ASP A 21 5.61 6.78 2.04
N MET A 22 4.98 7.57 1.18
CA MET A 22 4.04 8.62 1.54
C MET A 22 2.83 8.04 2.28
N ILE A 23 2.17 7.02 1.72
CA ILE A 23 1.00 6.42 2.39
C ILE A 23 1.41 5.65 3.65
N GLN A 24 2.57 5.02 3.67
CA GLN A 24 3.05 4.30 4.86
C GLN A 24 3.28 5.25 6.03
N LYS A 25 3.85 6.43 5.77
CA LYS A 25 4.01 7.50 6.76
C LYS A 25 2.65 7.88 7.37
N ASP A 26 1.62 8.09 6.55
CA ASP A 26 0.29 8.45 7.03
C ASP A 26 -0.37 7.30 7.84
N LEU A 27 -0.16 6.05 7.44
CA LEU A 27 -0.63 4.88 8.19
C LEU A 27 0.04 4.74 9.56
N LYS A 28 1.35 5.01 9.67
CA LYS A 28 2.07 5.02 10.95
C LYS A 28 1.50 6.08 11.88
N LEU A 29 1.27 7.31 11.37
CA LEU A 29 0.63 8.37 12.14
C LEU A 29 -0.78 7.98 12.64
N ALA A 30 -1.57 7.32 11.79
CA ALA A 30 -2.89 6.84 12.17
C ALA A 30 -2.83 5.75 13.25
N LEU A 31 -1.87 4.82 13.16
CA LEU A 31 -1.66 3.77 14.16
C LEU A 31 -1.22 4.33 15.51
N ASP A 32 -0.32 5.31 15.52
CA ASP A 32 0.12 5.99 16.74
C ASP A 32 -1.06 6.71 17.43
N ALA A 33 -1.86 7.45 16.65
CA ALA A 33 -3.07 8.11 17.15
C ALA A 33 -4.11 7.10 17.69
N GLY A 34 -4.31 5.97 17.01
CA GLY A 34 -5.18 4.89 17.47
C GLY A 34 -4.72 4.30 18.80
N ALA A 35 -3.41 4.13 18.99
CA ALA A 35 -2.83 3.64 20.23
C ALA A 35 -2.99 4.61 21.41
N GLU A 36 -2.86 5.92 21.15
CA GLU A 36 -3.10 6.99 22.13
C GLU A 36 -4.57 6.99 22.59
N LEU A 37 -5.50 6.97 21.62
CA LEU A 37 -6.94 7.06 21.86
C LEU A 37 -7.60 5.73 22.26
N LYS A 38 -6.83 4.64 22.32
CA LYS A 38 -7.33 3.27 22.59
C LYS A 38 -8.40 2.80 21.59
N VAL A 39 -8.23 3.19 20.31
CA VAL A 39 -9.10 2.78 19.20
C VAL A 39 -8.40 1.68 18.38
N PRO A 40 -8.99 0.48 18.24
CA PRO A 40 -8.38 -0.59 17.45
C PRO A 40 -8.48 -0.30 15.94
N LEU A 41 -7.34 -0.40 15.24
CA LEU A 41 -7.24 -0.18 13.78
C LEU A 41 -6.68 -1.41 13.05
N PRO A 42 -7.34 -2.59 13.11
CA PRO A 42 -6.78 -3.85 12.62
C PRO A 42 -6.48 -3.83 11.12
N THR A 43 -7.36 -3.24 10.30
CA THR A 43 -7.16 -3.16 8.85
C THR A 43 -6.00 -2.23 8.49
N THR A 44 -5.84 -1.11 9.21
CA THR A 44 -4.68 -0.21 9.06
C THR A 44 -3.38 -0.93 9.40
N ALA A 45 -3.35 -1.68 10.51
CA ALA A 45 -2.17 -2.41 10.95
C ALA A 45 -1.74 -3.48 9.93
N ILE A 46 -2.70 -4.26 9.42
CA ILE A 46 -2.43 -5.27 8.39
C ILE A 46 -1.97 -4.61 7.09
N THR A 47 -2.63 -3.52 6.66
CA THR A 47 -2.24 -2.79 5.45
C THR A 47 -0.81 -2.28 5.55
N ASN A 48 -0.41 -1.74 6.70
CA ASN A 48 0.96 -1.29 6.93
C ASN A 48 2.00 -2.43 6.77
N GLN A 49 1.64 -3.66 7.12
CA GLN A 49 2.53 -4.81 6.88
C GLN A 49 2.65 -5.18 5.40
N PHE A 50 1.59 -5.01 4.60
CA PHE A 50 1.72 -5.16 3.15
C PHE A 50 2.60 -4.06 2.53
N LEU A 51 2.55 -2.84 3.06
CA LEU A 51 3.47 -1.79 2.64
C LEU A 51 4.92 -2.09 3.07
N ASN A 52 5.15 -2.73 4.22
CA ASN A 52 6.48 -3.25 4.58
C ASN A 52 6.97 -4.30 3.58
N ALA A 53 6.07 -5.17 3.09
CA ALA A 53 6.42 -6.12 2.04
C ALA A 53 6.80 -5.39 0.73
N ALA A 54 6.08 -4.32 0.36
CA ALA A 54 6.42 -3.47 -0.79
C ALA A 54 7.85 -2.91 -0.70
N GLN A 55 8.20 -2.36 0.48
CA GLN A 55 9.53 -1.83 0.78
C GLN A 55 10.60 -2.92 0.63
N GLY A 56 10.37 -4.10 1.23
CA GLY A 56 11.28 -5.24 1.13
C GLY A 56 11.46 -5.79 -0.29
N MET A 57 10.51 -5.50 -1.19
CA MET A 57 10.57 -5.85 -2.62
C MET A 57 11.18 -4.75 -3.49
N GLY A 58 11.59 -3.61 -2.90
CA GLY A 58 12.14 -2.48 -3.65
C GLY A 58 11.08 -1.71 -4.46
N LEU A 59 9.82 -1.69 -3.99
CA LEU A 59 8.68 -1.05 -4.66
C LEU A 59 8.22 0.23 -3.94
N ALA A 60 9.12 0.84 -3.15
CA ALA A 60 8.84 2.00 -2.30
C ALA A 60 8.41 3.26 -3.08
N ASP A 61 8.97 3.43 -4.26
CA ASP A 61 8.79 4.57 -5.16
C ASP A 61 7.60 4.42 -6.11
N LYS A 62 6.89 3.29 -6.07
CA LYS A 62 5.69 3.05 -6.88
C LYS A 62 4.46 3.64 -6.22
N ASP A 63 3.46 4.00 -7.04
CA ASP A 63 2.17 4.44 -6.51
C ASP A 63 1.56 3.32 -5.66
N PHE A 64 0.93 3.67 -4.53
CA PHE A 64 0.49 2.67 -3.55
C PHE A 64 -0.53 1.66 -4.09
N VAL A 65 -1.12 1.90 -5.27
CA VAL A 65 -1.92 0.88 -5.98
C VAL A 65 -1.12 -0.40 -6.27
N ILE A 66 0.22 -0.36 -6.22
CA ILE A 66 1.11 -1.53 -6.26
C ILE A 66 0.78 -2.59 -5.19
N LEU A 67 0.06 -2.21 -4.13
CA LEU A 67 -0.52 -3.12 -3.15
C LEU A 67 -1.32 -4.27 -3.80
N PHE A 68 -1.96 -4.03 -4.95
CA PHE A 68 -2.66 -5.07 -5.69
C PHE A 68 -1.71 -6.15 -6.23
N ASP A 69 -0.58 -5.77 -6.82
CA ASP A 69 0.45 -6.71 -7.29
C ASP A 69 1.08 -7.48 -6.13
N ILE A 70 1.28 -6.84 -4.97
CA ILE A 70 1.77 -7.50 -3.76
C ILE A 70 0.80 -8.60 -3.32
N LEU A 71 -0.50 -8.30 -3.22
CA LEU A 71 -1.52 -9.28 -2.86
C LEU A 71 -1.60 -10.42 -3.89
N ARG A 72 -1.48 -10.09 -5.18
CA ARG A 72 -1.42 -11.07 -6.28
C ARG A 72 -0.22 -12.02 -6.13
N ARG A 73 0.98 -11.51 -5.82
CA ARG A 73 2.17 -12.33 -5.55
C ARG A 73 1.97 -13.23 -4.33
N LEU A 74 1.43 -12.70 -3.24
CA LEU A 74 1.14 -13.48 -2.03
C LEU A 74 0.09 -14.57 -2.26
N ALA A 75 -0.82 -14.37 -3.21
CA ALA A 75 -1.79 -15.36 -3.65
C ALA A 75 -1.22 -16.39 -4.66
N GLY A 76 0.08 -16.34 -4.97
CA GLY A 76 0.74 -17.25 -5.91
C GLY A 76 0.61 -16.86 -7.38
N GLY A 77 0.13 -15.65 -7.68
CA GLY A 77 0.10 -15.10 -9.03
C GLY A 77 1.48 -14.60 -9.49
N ALA A 78 1.75 -14.69 -10.80
CA ALA A 78 2.93 -14.06 -11.41
C ALA A 78 2.89 -12.53 -11.26
N PRO A 79 4.01 -11.78 -11.30
CA PRO A 79 3.98 -10.31 -11.30
C PRO A 79 3.30 -9.74 -12.55
N GLU A 80 2.69 -8.56 -12.45
CA GLU A 80 2.34 -7.78 -13.66
C GLU A 80 3.63 -7.35 -14.38
N GLN A 81 3.62 -7.40 -15.72
CA GLN A 81 4.78 -7.09 -16.57
C GLN A 81 4.92 -5.58 -16.74
#